data_AF-A0AA92H2W1-F1
#
_entry.id   AF-A0AA92H2W1-F1
#
_cell.length_a   1.000
_cell.length_b   1.000
_cell.length_c   1.000
_cell.angle_alpha   90.00
_cell.angle_beta   90.00
_cell.angle_gamma   90.00
#
_symmetry.space_group_name_H-M   'P 1'
#
loop_
_entity.id
_entity.type
_entity.pdbx_description
1 polymer ?
#
loop_
_entity_poly.entity_id
_entity_poly.type
_entity_poly.pdbx_seq_one_letter_code
_entity_poly.pdbx_strand_id
1 'polypeptide(L)' 'MAEENRERELIAEAAAEFDVPVELLEELLGVAENFTGFAAYGSKTDFSRRIALILDEAAQQRAQS' A
#
# COMPACT_ATOMS: atom_id res chain seq x y z
N MET A 1 10.83 -18.76 -2.32
CA MET A 1 10.43 -19.27 -0.99
C MET A 1 11.11 -18.51 0.15
N ALA A 2 12.44 -18.33 0.19
CA ALA A 2 13.08 -17.54 1.27
C ALA A 2 12.97 -16.01 1.10
N GLU A 3 13.04 -15.48 -0.13
CA GLU A 3 12.88 -14.05 -0.40
C GLU A 3 11.45 -13.55 -0.11
N GLU A 4 10.44 -14.30 -0.54
CA GLU A 4 9.02 -13.95 -0.34
C GLU A 4 8.62 -13.92 1.14
N ASN A 5 9.26 -14.76 1.98
CA ASN A 5 9.07 -14.70 3.44
C ASN A 5 9.75 -13.47 4.04
N ARG A 6 10.96 -13.14 3.59
CA ARG A 6 11.73 -12.01 4.11
C ARG A 6 11.08 -10.67 3.76
N GLU A 7 10.48 -10.57 2.57
CA GLU A 7 9.71 -9.40 2.16
C GLU A 7 8.49 -9.19 3.05
N ARG A 8 7.71 -10.26 3.30
CA ARG A 8 6.57 -10.19 4.24
C ARG A 8 6.99 -9.81 5.66
N GLU A 9 8.12 -10.30 6.15
CA GLU A 9 8.67 -9.91 7.46
C GLU A 9 9.03 -8.42 7.52
N LEU A 10 9.66 -7.88 6.47
CA LEU A 10 9.98 -6.45 6.38
C LEU A 10 8.73 -5.57 6.31
N ILE A 11 7.69 -6.02 5.59
CA ILE A 11 6.39 -5.34 5.51
C ILE A 11 5.72 -5.35 6.90
N ALA A 12 5.76 -6.48 7.62
CA ALA A 12 5.20 -6.56 8.97
C ALA A 12 5.94 -5.69 9.98
N GLU A 13 7.27 -5.61 9.89
CA GLU A 13 8.09 -4.75 10.73
C GLU A 13 7.79 -3.26 10.48
N ALA A 14 7.72 -2.85 9.21
CA ALA A 14 7.36 -1.48 8.85
C ALA A 14 5.92 -1.14 9.25
N ALA A 15 4.97 -2.06 9.06
CA ALA A 15 3.58 -1.87 9.48
C ALA A 15 3.48 -1.62 10.99
N ALA A 16 4.22 -2.38 11.80
CA ALA A 16 4.31 -2.17 13.24
C ALA A 16 5.00 -0.84 13.61
N GLU A 17 6.04 -0.43 12.89
CA GLU A 17 6.75 0.84 13.13
C GLU A 17 5.85 2.06 12.86
N PHE A 18 5.02 2.00 11.83
CA PHE A 18 4.14 3.11 11.42
C PHE A 18 2.71 3.04 11.98
N ASP A 19 2.39 2.07 12.85
CA ASP A 19 1.03 1.81 13.39
C ASP A 19 -0.04 1.70 12.29
N VAL A 20 0.30 0.99 11.21
CA VAL A 20 -0.59 0.75 10.06
C VAL A 20 -0.85 -0.75 9.89
N PRO A 21 -2.03 -1.15 9.39
CA PRO A 21 -2.29 -2.55 9.04
C PRO A 21 -1.29 -3.06 7.98
N VAL A 22 -0.88 -4.32 8.11
CA VAL A 22 0.05 -4.97 7.17
C VAL A 22 -0.58 -5.02 5.78
N GLU A 23 -1.86 -5.32 5.72
CA GLU A 23 -2.68 -5.40 4.51
C GLU A 23 -2.70 -4.06 3.76
N LEU A 24 -2.77 -2.95 4.50
CA LEU A 24 -2.70 -1.60 3.94
C LEU A 24 -1.33 -1.34 3.31
N LEU A 25 -0.26 -1.73 3.98
CA LEU A 25 1.10 -1.55 3.47
C LEU A 25 1.35 -2.40 2.22
N GLU A 26 0.86 -3.65 2.20
CA GLU A 26 0.91 -4.55 1.03
C GLU A 26 0.17 -3.95 -0.18
N GLU A 27 -1.04 -3.41 0.00
CA GLU A 27 -1.79 -2.78 -1.08
C GLU A 27 -1.08 -1.54 -1.65
N LEU A 28 -0.48 -0.71 -0.78
CA LEU A 28 0.28 0.47 -1.20
C LEU A 28 1.54 0.10 -2.00
N LEU A 29 2.27 -0.95 -1.59
CA LEU A 29 3.43 -1.47 -2.30
C LEU A 29 3.04 -2.05 -3.66
N GLY A 30 1.95 -2.81 -3.73
CA GLY A 30 1.42 -3.34 -4.99
C GLY A 30 1.01 -2.25 -5.97
N VAL A 31 0.52 -1.10 -5.50
CA VAL A 31 0.24 0.06 -6.36
C VAL A 31 1.54 0.70 -6.87
N ALA A 32 2.60 0.75 -6.06
CA ALA A 32 3.90 1.31 -6.44
C ALA A 32 4.65 0.46 -7.47
N GLU A 33 4.63 -0.88 -7.35
CA GLU A 33 5.26 -1.78 -8.34
C GLU A 33 4.58 -1.72 -9.71
N ASN A 34 3.26 -1.53 -9.73
CA ASN A 34 2.50 -1.32 -10.96
C ASN A 34 2.70 0.10 -11.55
N PHE A 35 3.43 0.96 -10.85
CA PHE A 35 3.71 2.34 -11.23
C PHE A 35 5.02 2.46 -12.04
N THR A 36 5.24 1.58 -13.02
CA THR A 36 6.47 1.56 -13.84
C THR A 36 6.56 2.67 -14.90
N GLY A 37 5.70 3.70 -14.85
CA GLY A 37 5.79 4.79 -15.82
C GLY A 37 5.04 6.06 -15.43
N PHE A 38 5.70 6.97 -14.70
CA PHE A 38 5.32 8.40 -14.60
C PHE A 38 5.17 9.10 -15.97
N ALA A 39 5.60 8.47 -17.06
CA ALA A 39 5.61 9.01 -18.42
C ALA A 39 4.22 9.05 -19.10
N ALA A 40 3.22 8.33 -18.59
CA ALA A 40 1.86 8.39 -19.14
C ALA A 40 1.06 9.52 -18.48
N TYR A 41 0.75 10.57 -19.24
CA TYR A 41 -0.14 11.68 -18.84
C TYR A 41 -1.50 11.10 -18.38
N GLY A 42 -1.72 11.03 -17.06
CA GLY A 42 -2.89 10.37 -16.45
C GLY A 42 -2.54 9.43 -15.29
N SER A 43 -1.37 8.79 -15.34
CA SER A 43 -0.89 7.85 -14.32
C SER A 43 -0.85 8.44 -12.91
N LYS A 44 -0.42 9.69 -12.75
CA LYS A 44 -0.38 10.38 -11.45
C LYS A 44 -1.77 10.54 -10.83
N THR A 45 -2.79 10.88 -11.63
CA THR A 45 -4.15 11.08 -11.14
C THR A 45 -4.78 9.74 -10.74
N ASP A 46 -4.58 8.69 -11.54
CA ASP A 46 -5.05 7.35 -11.22
C ASP A 46 -4.33 6.75 -10.00
N PHE A 47 -3.04 7.01 -9.85
CA PHE A 47 -2.27 6.65 -8.65
C PHE A 47 -2.80 7.38 -7.42
N SER A 48 -2.92 8.71 -7.47
CA SER A 48 -3.45 9.48 -6.34
C SER A 48 -4.88 9.05 -5.98
N ARG A 49 -5.72 8.69 -6.97
CA ARG A 49 -7.07 8.17 -6.72
C ARG A 49 -7.02 6.79 -6.04
N ARG A 50 -6.16 5.88 -6.50
CA ARG A 50 -5.99 4.55 -5.89
C ARG A 50 -5.48 4.64 -4.45
N ILE A 51 -4.48 5.47 -4.20
CA ILE A 51 -3.96 5.72 -2.85
C ILE A 51 -5.05 6.33 -1.95
N ALA A 52 -5.81 7.30 -2.46
CA ALA A 52 -6.91 7.90 -1.70
C ALA A 52 -7.99 6.88 -1.34
N LEU A 53 -8.37 5.99 -2.25
CA LEU A 53 -9.35 4.93 -1.99
C LEU A 53 -8.86 3.95 -0.92
N ILE A 54 -7.62 3.49 -1.03
CA ILE A 54 -7.01 2.57 -0.07
C ILE A 54 -6.96 3.19 1.34
N LEU A 55 -6.60 4.47 1.43
CA LEU A 55 -6.57 5.19 2.71
C LEU A 55 -7.97 5.46 3.27
N ASP A 56 -8.96 5.77 2.42
CA ASP A 56 -10.35 5.97 2.83
C ASP A 56 -10.97 4.66 3.35
N GLU A 57 -10.71 3.53 2.69
CA GLU A 57 -11.17 2.21 3.15
C GLU A 57 -10.54 1.82 4.49
N ALA A 58 -9.23 2.05 4.65
CA ALA A 58 -8.55 1.83 5.93
C ALA A 58 -9.09 2.74 7.04
N ALA A 59 -9.38 4.00 6.75
CA ALA A 59 -9.98 4.93 7.70
C ALA A 59 -11.39 4.49 8.12
N GLN A 60 -12.20 3.99 7.18
CA GLN A 60 -13.53 3.45 7.47
C GLN A 60 -13.48 2.18 8.34
N GLN A 61 -12.51 1.30 8.11
CA GLN A 61 -12.31 0.10 8.92
C GLN A 61 -11.90 0.44 10.36
N ARG A 62 -11.02 1.44 10.53
CA ARG A 62 -10.60 1.93 11.86
C ARG A 62 -11.73 2.66 12.60
N ALA A 63 -12.64 3.32 11.89
CA ALA A 63 -13.80 4.00 12.48
C ALA A 63 -14.93 3.06 12.92
N GLN A 64 -14.96 1.82 12.42
CA GLN A 64 -15.94 0.80 12.80
C GLN A 64 -15.42 -0.20 13.85
N SER A 65 -14.14 -0.10 14.23
CA SER A 65 -13.49 -0.94 15.24
C SER A 65 -13.51 -0.31 16.63
#